data_AF-A0A1E3HDZ2-F1
#
_entry.id   AF-A0A1E3HDZ2-F1
#
_cell.length_a   1.000
_cell.length_b   1.000
_cell.length_c   1.000
_cell.angle_alpha   90.00
_cell.angle_beta   90.00
_cell.angle_gamma   90.00
#
_symmetry.space_group_name_H-M   'P 1'
#
loop_
_entity.id
_entity.type
_entity.pdbx_description
1 polymer ?
#
loop_
_entity_poly.entity_id
_entity_poly.type
_entity_poly.pdbx_seq_one_letter_code
_entity_poly.pdbx_strand_id
1 'polypeptide(L)'
;MSDSAHQNHVIGGYKATLNNPNVSDEAKSRANEVIENFQENGSSAIEQSDQDNGNVSSADHHENQVLGGYKATLNNPNVSEDAKQHARDVLDQ
;
A
#
# COMPACT_ATOMS: atom_id res chain seq x y z
N MET A 1 -7.51 -1.61 23.72
CA MET A 1 -6.34 -0.90 24.29
C MET A 1 -5.15 -0.87 23.32
N SER A 2 -5.37 -1.08 22.01
CA SER A 2 -4.28 -1.25 21.04
C SER A 2 -4.03 0.02 20.20
N ASP A 3 -5.01 0.91 20.15
CA ASP A 3 -5.02 2.06 19.23
C ASP A 3 -4.01 3.14 19.65
N SER A 4 -3.89 3.40 20.95
CA SER A 4 -2.93 4.39 21.46
C SER A 4 -1.47 3.96 21.26
N ALA A 5 -1.17 2.66 21.29
CA ALA A 5 0.18 2.16 21.04
C ALA A 5 0.57 2.31 19.56
N HIS A 6 -0.38 1.99 18.66
CA HIS A 6 -0.22 2.17 17.21
C HIS A 6 0.07 3.63 16.87
N GLN A 7 -0.72 4.56 17.39
CA GLN A 7 -0.54 5.99 17.11
C GLN A 7 0.80 6.53 17.61
N ASN A 8 1.24 6.13 18.80
CA ASN A 8 2.56 6.53 19.30
C ASN A 8 3.69 6.03 18.39
N HIS A 9 3.54 4.83 17.83
CA HIS A 9 4.49 4.28 16.87
C HIS A 9 4.48 5.06 15.54
N VAL A 10 3.30 5.35 15.00
CA VAL A 10 3.13 6.14 13.77
C VAL A 10 3.78 7.53 13.91
N ILE A 11 3.50 8.24 15.01
CA ILE A 11 4.09 9.56 15.29
C ILE A 11 5.60 9.47 15.54
N GLY A 12 6.07 8.41 16.17
CA GLY A 12 7.51 8.12 16.26
C GLY A 12 8.16 8.01 14.88
N GLY A 13 7.49 7.33 13.94
CA GLY A 13 7.92 7.22 12.55
C GLY A 13 8.01 8.57 11.84
N TYR A 14 6.97 9.40 11.91
CA TYR A 14 6.99 10.74 11.33
C TYR A 14 8.05 11.65 11.97
N LYS A 15 8.33 11.50 13.27
CA LYS A 15 9.46 12.22 13.91
C LYS A 15 10.80 11.76 13.36
N ALA A 16 10.94 10.48 13.03
CA ALA A 16 12.16 9.96 12.41
C ALA A 16 12.34 10.49 10.98
N THR A 17 11.25 10.64 10.20
CA THR A 17 11.35 11.20 8.84
C THR A 17 11.85 12.65 8.88
N LEU A 18 11.39 13.47 9.82
CA LEU A 18 11.89 14.86 9.97
C LEU A 18 13.39 14.96 10.18
N ASN A 19 13.97 14.00 10.91
CA ASN A 19 15.40 13.97 11.22
C ASN A 19 16.23 13.25 10.15
N ASN A 20 15.60 12.58 9.19
CA ASN A 20 16.29 11.84 8.16
C ASN A 20 16.79 12.80 7.06
N PRO A 21 18.11 12.93 6.82
CA PRO A 21 18.62 13.80 5.76
C PRO A 21 18.29 13.30 4.35
N ASN A 22 17.92 12.02 4.19
CA ASN A 22 17.61 11.40 2.90
C ASN A 22 16.14 11.48 2.49
N VAL A 23 15.27 12.12 3.29
CA VAL A 23 13.87 12.32 2.88
C VAL A 23 13.68 13.68 2.22
N SER A 24 12.71 13.75 1.31
CA SER A 24 12.34 14.98 0.61
C SER A 24 11.69 15.99 1.55
N ASP A 25 11.79 17.27 1.19
CA ASP A 25 11.16 18.34 1.97
C ASP A 25 9.63 18.24 1.97
N GLU A 26 9.02 17.72 0.90
CA GLU A 26 7.59 17.42 0.86
C GLU A 26 7.22 16.36 1.91
N ALA A 27 8.01 15.28 2.03
CA ALA A 27 7.77 14.25 3.04
C ALA A 27 7.93 14.79 4.46
N LYS A 28 8.90 15.69 4.69
CA LYS A 28 9.06 16.38 5.98
C LYS A 28 7.88 17.30 6.29
N SER A 29 7.40 18.06 5.31
CA SER A 29 6.24 18.94 5.47
C SER A 29 5.00 18.14 5.89
N ARG A 30 4.71 17.02 5.20
CA ARG A 30 3.61 16.13 5.58
C ARG A 30 3.81 15.53 6.96
N ALA A 31 5.03 15.11 7.29
CA ALA A 31 5.32 14.55 8.61
C ALA A 31 5.06 15.56 9.75
N ASN A 32 5.43 16.83 9.55
CA ASN A 32 5.13 17.90 10.50
C ASN A 32 3.62 18.10 10.66
N GLU A 33 2.89 18.16 9.55
CA GLU A 33 1.43 18.33 9.57
C GLU A 33 0.74 17.19 10.33
N VAL A 34 1.15 15.93 10.13
CA VAL A 34 0.59 14.79 10.88
C VAL A 34 0.92 14.89 12.38
N ILE A 35 2.13 15.32 12.73
CA ILE A 35 2.53 15.48 14.14
C ILE A 35 1.74 16.59 14.82
N GLU A 36 1.55 17.73 14.15
CA GLU A 36 0.77 18.86 14.66
C GLU A 36 -0.70 18.47 14.85
N ASN A 37 -1.29 17.85 13.83
CA ASN A 37 -2.67 17.35 13.91
C ASN A 37 -2.85 16.33 15.03
N PHE A 38 -1.89 15.43 15.26
CA PHE A 38 -1.94 14.51 16.39
C PHE A 38 -1.78 15.20 17.73
N GLN A 39 -1.01 16.28 17.82
CA GLN A 39 -0.87 17.05 19.06
C GLN A 39 -2.14 17.86 19.38
N GLU A 40 -2.82 18.38 18.35
CA GLU A 40 -4.05 19.15 18.49
C GLU A 40 -5.29 18.27 18.69
N ASN A 41 -5.48 17.25 17.85
CA ASN A 41 -6.68 16.41 17.80
C ASN A 41 -6.48 15.03 18.44
N GLY A 42 -5.27 14.73 18.90
CA GLY A 42 -4.95 13.47 19.58
C GLY A 42 -5.05 12.24 18.68
N SER A 43 -5.38 11.14 19.33
CA SER A 43 -5.58 9.80 18.76
C SER A 43 -6.47 9.72 17.52
N SER A 44 -7.40 10.66 17.34
CA SER A 44 -8.41 10.62 16.27
C SER A 44 -7.89 11.09 14.90
N ALA A 45 -6.72 11.75 14.84
CA ALA A 45 -6.19 12.30 13.60
C ALA A 45 -5.54 11.26 12.67
N ILE A 46 -5.10 10.12 13.22
CA ILE A 46 -4.28 9.12 12.49
C ILE A 46 -5.13 8.03 11.83
N GLU A 47 -6.39 7.90 12.21
CA GLU A 47 -7.29 6.85 11.69
C GLU A 47 -7.53 6.95 10.17
N GLN A 48 -7.28 8.11 9.56
CA GLN A 48 -7.53 8.33 8.13
C GLN A 48 -6.44 7.78 7.21
N SER A 49 -5.22 7.54 7.69
CA SER A 49 -4.09 7.13 6.83
C SER A 49 -3.89 5.62 6.71
N ASP A 50 -4.46 4.82 7.61
CA ASP A 50 -4.28 3.35 7.60
C ASP A 50 -5.36 2.60 6.80
N GLN A 51 -6.43 3.27 6.36
CA GLN A 51 -7.48 2.63 5.56
C GLN A 51 -7.23 2.62 4.04
N ASP A 52 -6.27 3.39 3.51
CA ASP A 52 -6.10 3.54 2.06
C ASP A 52 -5.02 2.62 1.44
N ASN A 53 -4.08 2.07 2.23
CA ASN A 53 -3.02 1.18 1.70
C ASN A 53 -3.18 -0.30 2.06
N GLY A 54 -4.36 -0.68 2.57
CA GLY A 54 -4.74 -2.07 2.82
C GLY A 54 -6.16 -2.42 2.37
N ASN A 55 -6.84 -1.47 1.72
CA ASN A 55 -8.23 -1.61 1.28
C ASN A 55 -8.44 -1.15 -0.17
N VAL A 56 -7.45 -1.36 -1.03
CA VAL A 56 -7.80 -1.82 -2.38
C VAL A 56 -8.37 -3.20 -2.11
N SER A 57 -9.71 -3.32 -2.19
CA SER A 57 -10.46 -4.51 -1.78
C SER A 57 -9.66 -5.77 -2.08
N SER A 58 -9.47 -6.69 -1.12
CA SER A 58 -8.65 -7.89 -1.34
C SER A 58 -9.01 -8.68 -2.62
N ALA A 59 -10.20 -8.45 -3.18
CA ALA A 59 -10.60 -8.82 -4.53
C ALA A 59 -9.74 -8.20 -5.64
N ASP A 60 -9.62 -6.87 -5.71
CA ASP A 60 -8.89 -6.15 -6.77
C ASP A 60 -7.38 -6.45 -6.77
N HIS A 61 -6.78 -6.56 -5.58
CA HIS A 61 -5.37 -6.95 -5.48
C HIS A 61 -5.15 -8.43 -5.87
N HIS A 62 -6.15 -9.29 -5.64
CA HIS A 62 -6.10 -10.69 -6.10
C HIS A 62 -6.27 -10.77 -7.61
N GLU A 63 -7.22 -10.03 -8.18
CA GLU A 63 -7.49 -9.98 -9.61
C GLU A 63 -6.26 -9.48 -10.39
N ASN A 64 -5.63 -8.40 -9.95
CA ASN A 64 -4.41 -7.88 -10.57
C ASN A 64 -3.25 -8.90 -10.54
N GLN A 65 -3.11 -9.67 -9.46
CA GLN A 65 -2.11 -10.74 -9.36
C GLN A 65 -2.44 -11.93 -10.28
N VAL A 66 -3.71 -12.32 -10.35
CA VAL A 66 -4.20 -13.41 -11.22
C VAL A 66 -3.98 -13.06 -12.69
N LEU A 67 -4.36 -11.86 -13.12
CA LEU A 67 -4.11 -11.37 -14.48
C LEU A 67 -2.61 -11.30 -14.79
N GLY A 68 -1.78 -10.91 -13.81
CA GLY A 68 -0.32 -10.96 -13.93
C GLY A 68 0.22 -12.37 -14.17
N GLY A 69 -0.32 -13.37 -13.46
CA GLY A 69 0.02 -14.78 -13.63
C GLY A 69 -0.32 -15.32 -15.02
N TYR A 70 -1.51 -15.00 -15.55
CA TYR A 70 -1.89 -15.39 -16.92
C TYR A 70 -0.99 -14.73 -17.98
N LYS A 71 -0.63 -13.45 -17.79
CA LYS A 71 0.35 -12.78 -18.68
C LYS A 71 1.72 -13.46 -18.64
N ALA A 72 2.16 -13.94 -17.48
CA ALA A 72 3.40 -14.70 -17.36
C ALA A 72 3.32 -16.04 -18.11
N THR A 73 2.19 -16.75 -18.00
CA THR A 73 1.92 -17.98 -18.76
C THR A 73 2.05 -17.78 -20.26
N LEU A 74 1.52 -16.68 -20.82
CA LEU A 74 1.64 -16.38 -22.26
C LEU A 74 3.08 -16.20 -22.74
N ASN A 75 3.95 -15.66 -21.90
CA ASN A 75 5.34 -15.38 -22.25
C ASN A 75 6.30 -16.55 -21.92
N ASN A 76 5.85 -17.54 -21.16
CA ASN A 76 6.69 -18.67 -20.78
C ASN A 76 6.82 -19.67 -21.95
N PRO A 77 8.03 -19.94 -22.46
CA PRO A 77 8.23 -20.90 -23.55
C PRO A 77 8.03 -22.36 -23.12
N ASN A 78 8.01 -22.65 -21.82
CA ASN A 78 7.89 -24.00 -21.27
C ASN A 78 6.44 -24.42 -20.96
N VAL A 79 5.45 -23.55 -21.17
CA VAL A 79 4.04 -23.92 -20.99
C VAL A 79 3.43 -24.44 -22.29
N SER A 80 2.44 -25.32 -22.19
CA SER A 80 1.72 -25.88 -23.33
C SER A 80 0.87 -24.83 -24.05
N GLU A 81 0.61 -25.06 -25.33
CA GLU A 81 -0.23 -24.14 -26.13
C GLU A 81 -1.67 -24.07 -25.61
N ASP A 82 -2.24 -25.19 -25.11
CA ASP A 82 -3.54 -25.19 -24.43
C ASP A 82 -3.58 -24.25 -23.21
N ALA A 83 -2.52 -24.25 -22.40
CA ALA A 83 -2.44 -23.39 -21.22
C ALA A 83 -2.31 -21.90 -21.61
N LYS A 84 -1.61 -21.60 -22.71
CA LYS A 84 -1.55 -20.24 -23.26
C LYS A 84 -2.91 -19.81 -23.81
N GLN A 85 -3.61 -20.66 -24.53
CA GLN A 85 -4.93 -20.31 -25.07
C GLN A 85 -5.90 -19.97 -23.93
N HIS A 86 -5.96 -20.79 -22.89
CA HIS A 86 -6.77 -20.51 -21.71
C HIS A 86 -6.38 -19.19 -21.04
N ALA A 87 -5.09 -18.91 -20.90
CA ALA A 87 -4.60 -17.65 -20.35
C ALA A 87 -4.99 -16.43 -21.20
N ARG A 88 -5.10 -16.56 -22.54
CA ARG A 88 -5.61 -15.49 -23.41
C ARG A 88 -7.10 -15.25 -23.18
N ASP A 89 -7.88 -16.31 -23.13
CA ASP A 89 -9.34 -16.22 -22.97
C ASP A 89 -9.70 -15.54 -21.64
N VAL A 90 -8.94 -15.78 -20.57
CA VAL A 90 -9.14 -15.12 -19.26
C VAL A 90 -8.70 -13.66 -19.25
N LEU A 91 -7.74 -13.27 -20.08
CA LEU A 91 -7.28 -11.88 -20.19
C LEU A 91 -8.15 -11.01 -21.12
N ASP A 92 -8.97 -11.63 -21.97
CA ASP A 92 -9.88 -10.96 -22.92
C ASP A 92 -11.29 -10.74 -22.35
N GLN A 93 -11.65 -11.42 -21.25
CA GLN A 93 -12.88 -11.21 -20.48
C GLN A 93 -12.81 -9.94 -19.62
#